data_AF-A0A3B0T274-F1
#
_entry.id   AF-A0A3B0T274-F1
#
_cell.length_a   1.000
_cell.length_b   1.000
_cell.length_c   1.000
_cell.angle_alpha   90.00
_cell.angle_beta   90.00
_cell.angle_gamma   90.00
#
_symmetry.space_group_name_H-M   'P 1'
#
loop_
_entity.id
_entity.type
_entity.pdbx_description
1 polymer ?
#
loop_
_entity_poly.entity_id
_entity_poly.type
_entity_poly.pdbx_seq_one_letter_code
_entity_poly.pdbx_strand_id
1 'polypeptide(L)'
;YKLAKKLRQDGLDAKPYHGKMDAKEKTANQNVFIAGEVQIMVATSAFGMGVDKKDIGMVIHYEISDSLENYVQEAGRAGRDENINADCYVLFNPDDLNKHFILLNQTKLSVKEIQQIWRAIKQITKYRMTVSNSALEIARIAGWDDNVVEIETRVITAIAALEHAHYLKRGQNNPRIFANSILCKNAMQAIDKINASPRFNKEQKVKAIRIIKKLFSSKSKKHASDEKAESRVDYISDHLGIVKQEVIKIITLLREENILADTKDLTAFIKQNDKLNHSLLIVKTYARLENFLLPLFQEHEKLFNLKELNEQALQHKCDNITPYKIKTILNFWAIKNWIKYKSQNYSSNHIAIIYTQEKQTLAAKLQKRHELSEFIVQHLFSKVQQKSTDEILVEFSVHELKDCYEKHDSLFKLEVTVTDIEDALFYLSRIEAIKIEGGFLVIYNKLSIDRLEENNKVQYKKDDYQQLEEFYQSKMAQIHIVGE
;
A
#
# COMPACT_ATOMS: atom_id res chain seq x y z
N TYR A 1 -13.40 -15.24 7.94
CA TYR A 1 -13.27 -16.72 7.92
C TYR A 1 -14.32 -17.50 8.71
N LYS A 2 -14.54 -17.25 10.02
CA LYS A 2 -15.39 -18.12 10.88
C LYS A 2 -16.82 -18.31 10.34
N LEU A 3 -17.51 -17.23 9.99
CA LEU A 3 -18.89 -17.29 9.47
C LEU A 3 -18.99 -18.06 8.15
N ALA A 4 -18.12 -17.79 7.18
CA ALA A 4 -18.06 -18.55 5.91
C ALA A 4 -17.77 -20.05 6.12
N LYS A 5 -16.97 -20.41 7.14
CA LYS A 5 -16.75 -21.82 7.48
C LYS A 5 -18.02 -22.47 8.04
N LYS A 6 -18.75 -21.76 8.91
CA LYS A 6 -20.00 -22.24 9.49
C LYS A 6 -21.06 -22.49 8.40
N LEU A 7 -21.28 -21.51 7.52
CA LEU A 7 -22.22 -21.66 6.39
C LEU A 7 -21.88 -22.86 5.50
N ARG A 8 -20.59 -23.09 5.21
CA ARG A 8 -20.16 -24.30 4.47
C ARG A 8 -20.41 -25.60 5.22
N GLN A 9 -20.25 -25.61 6.55
CA GLN A 9 -20.60 -26.77 7.37
C GLN A 9 -22.10 -27.04 7.36
N ASP A 10 -22.91 -25.99 7.25
CA ASP A 10 -24.36 -26.04 7.13
C ASP A 10 -24.83 -26.36 5.69
N GLY A 11 -23.92 -26.67 4.77
CA GLY A 11 -24.22 -27.06 3.39
C GLY A 11 -24.38 -25.91 2.40
N LEU A 12 -24.08 -24.67 2.80
CA LEU A 12 -24.20 -23.47 1.97
C LEU A 12 -22.82 -23.07 1.40
N ASP A 13 -22.73 -22.90 0.07
CA ASP A 13 -21.46 -22.54 -0.56
C ASP A 13 -21.11 -21.06 -0.33
N ALA A 14 -20.19 -20.85 0.62
CA ALA A 14 -19.79 -19.55 1.12
C ALA A 14 -18.27 -19.35 1.11
N LYS A 15 -17.82 -18.20 0.60
CA LYS A 15 -16.41 -17.77 0.64
C LYS A 15 -16.22 -16.49 1.45
N PRO A 16 -15.09 -16.34 2.17
CA PRO A 16 -14.78 -15.11 2.91
C PRO A 16 -14.14 -14.04 2.01
N TYR A 17 -14.35 -12.77 2.37
CA TYR A 17 -13.64 -11.61 1.79
C TYR A 17 -13.39 -10.51 2.82
N HIS A 18 -12.13 -10.21 3.14
CA HIS A 18 -11.77 -9.06 3.99
C HIS A 18 -10.39 -8.49 3.70
N GLY A 19 -10.13 -7.28 4.19
CA GLY A 19 -8.89 -6.54 3.91
C GLY A 19 -7.59 -7.20 4.39
N LYS A 20 -7.68 -8.11 5.36
CA LYS A 20 -6.54 -8.87 5.89
C LYS A 20 -6.26 -10.21 5.19
N MET A 21 -7.08 -10.63 4.23
CA MET A 21 -6.82 -11.87 3.50
C MET A 21 -5.61 -11.72 2.58
N ASP A 22 -4.92 -12.83 2.30
CA ASP A 22 -3.95 -12.85 1.21
C ASP A 22 -4.61 -12.35 -0.08
N ALA A 23 -3.91 -11.48 -0.80
CA ALA A 23 -4.45 -10.83 -1.99
C ALA A 23 -4.89 -11.86 -3.05
N LYS A 24 -4.23 -13.03 -3.15
CA LYS A 24 -4.59 -14.07 -4.11
C LYS A 24 -5.87 -14.77 -3.71
N GLU A 25 -6.03 -15.15 -2.44
CA GLU A 25 -7.26 -15.75 -1.94
C GLU A 25 -8.44 -14.78 -2.11
N LYS A 26 -8.22 -13.50 -1.78
CA LYS A 26 -9.20 -12.43 -1.93
C LYS A 26 -9.69 -12.28 -3.38
N THR A 27 -8.76 -12.23 -4.35
CA THR A 27 -9.09 -12.13 -5.78
C THR A 27 -9.73 -13.40 -6.30
N ALA A 28 -9.25 -14.58 -5.91
CA ALA A 28 -9.84 -15.85 -6.31
C ALA A 28 -11.30 -15.96 -5.84
N ASN A 29 -11.56 -15.68 -4.56
CA ASN A 29 -12.91 -15.70 -3.99
C ASN A 29 -13.84 -14.68 -4.67
N GLN A 30 -13.34 -13.49 -4.97
CA GLN A 30 -14.11 -12.49 -5.72
C GLN A 30 -14.47 -12.96 -7.13
N ASN A 31 -13.52 -13.56 -7.85
CA ASN A 31 -13.73 -14.02 -9.22
C ASN A 31 -14.79 -15.13 -9.29
N VAL A 32 -14.71 -16.13 -8.40
CA VAL A 32 -15.70 -17.24 -8.37
C VAL A 32 -17.10 -16.74 -7.98
N PHE A 33 -17.19 -15.73 -7.12
CA PHE A 33 -18.48 -15.10 -6.78
C PHE A 33 -19.05 -14.28 -7.95
N ILE A 34 -18.22 -13.50 -8.64
CA ILE A 34 -18.65 -12.73 -9.83
C ILE A 34 -19.14 -13.70 -10.93
N ALA A 35 -18.41 -14.78 -11.15
CA ALA A 35 -18.75 -15.84 -12.11
C ALA A 35 -20.01 -16.63 -11.74
N GLY A 36 -20.54 -16.49 -10.52
CA GLY A 36 -21.70 -17.23 -10.04
C GLY A 36 -21.40 -18.67 -9.61
N GLU A 37 -20.12 -19.05 -9.52
CA GLU A 37 -19.70 -20.37 -9.04
C GLU A 37 -19.92 -20.54 -7.53
N VAL A 38 -19.88 -19.43 -6.79
CA VAL A 38 -20.18 -19.37 -5.35
C VAL A 38 -21.38 -18.46 -5.14
N GLN A 39 -22.37 -18.94 -4.37
CA GLN A 39 -23.61 -18.20 -4.13
C GLN A 39 -23.48 -17.17 -3.00
N ILE A 40 -22.66 -17.44 -1.98
CA ILE A 40 -22.56 -16.59 -0.79
C ILE A 40 -21.16 -16.01 -0.64
N MET A 41 -21.08 -14.67 -0.60
CA MET A 41 -19.86 -13.97 -0.21
C MET A 41 -20.03 -13.39 1.19
N VAL A 42 -19.20 -13.85 2.12
CA VAL A 42 -19.15 -13.31 3.48
C VAL A 42 -18.05 -12.26 3.54
N ALA A 43 -18.45 -10.99 3.52
CA ALA A 43 -17.51 -9.88 3.40
C ALA A 43 -17.60 -8.86 4.54
N THR A 44 -16.46 -8.20 4.83
CA THR A 44 -16.44 -6.93 5.58
C THR A 44 -16.76 -5.76 4.64
N SER A 45 -17.05 -4.57 5.19
CA SER A 45 -17.25 -3.31 4.45
C SER A 45 -16.17 -3.02 3.39
N ALA A 46 -14.95 -3.57 3.55
CA ALA A 46 -13.87 -3.54 2.56
C ALA A 46 -14.18 -4.16 1.18
N PHE A 47 -15.25 -4.95 1.02
CA PHE A 47 -15.73 -5.42 -0.29
C PHE A 47 -16.46 -4.32 -1.08
N GLY A 48 -16.85 -3.25 -0.39
CA GLY A 48 -17.82 -2.30 -0.89
C GLY A 48 -17.36 -1.43 -2.07
N MET A 49 -16.06 -1.28 -2.29
CA MET A 49 -15.57 -0.26 -3.21
C MET A 49 -15.33 -0.74 -4.66
N GLY A 50 -15.60 -2.00 -5.02
CA GLY A 50 -15.16 -2.50 -6.34
C GLY A 50 -15.87 -3.71 -6.94
N VAL A 51 -16.94 -4.23 -6.34
CA VAL A 51 -17.70 -5.34 -6.93
C VAL A 51 -18.97 -4.80 -7.59
N ASP A 52 -19.05 -5.00 -8.90
CA ASP A 52 -20.20 -4.68 -9.73
C ASP A 52 -20.77 -5.99 -10.29
N LYS A 53 -21.69 -6.59 -9.53
CA LYS A 53 -22.44 -7.79 -9.91
C LYS A 53 -23.93 -7.41 -9.91
N LYS A 54 -24.59 -7.58 -11.05
CA LYS A 54 -25.96 -7.09 -11.28
C LYS A 54 -27.02 -7.97 -10.60
N ASP A 55 -26.73 -9.26 -10.47
CA ASP A 55 -27.61 -10.32 -10.00
C ASP A 55 -27.50 -10.61 -8.50
N ILE A 56 -27.19 -9.59 -7.68
CA ILE A 56 -27.24 -9.74 -6.22
C ILE A 56 -28.71 -9.59 -5.77
N GLY A 57 -29.33 -10.71 -5.41
CA GLY A 57 -30.71 -10.74 -4.92
C GLY A 57 -30.85 -10.52 -3.41
N MET A 58 -29.78 -10.60 -2.63
CA MET A 58 -29.88 -10.46 -1.17
C MET A 58 -28.61 -9.90 -0.54
N VAL A 59 -28.78 -8.96 0.38
CA VAL A 59 -27.72 -8.44 1.26
C VAL A 59 -28.13 -8.68 2.71
N ILE A 60 -27.25 -9.31 3.49
CA ILE A 60 -27.47 -9.56 4.92
C ILE A 60 -26.36 -8.86 5.71
N HIS A 61 -26.73 -7.85 6.49
CA HIS A 61 -25.83 -7.20 7.45
C HIS A 61 -25.75 -8.07 8.70
N TYR A 62 -24.64 -8.79 8.86
CA TYR A 62 -24.41 -9.64 10.03
C TYR A 62 -24.13 -8.84 11.30
N GLU A 63 -23.59 -7.63 11.13
CA GLU A 63 -23.43 -6.61 12.16
C GLU A 63 -24.02 -5.31 11.61
N ILE A 64 -24.52 -4.46 12.49
CA ILE A 64 -25.08 -3.16 12.12
C ILE A 64 -23.99 -2.27 11.48
N SER A 65 -24.34 -1.54 10.42
CA SER A 65 -23.43 -0.60 9.77
C SER A 65 -23.07 0.56 10.71
N ASP A 66 -21.88 1.14 10.55
CA ASP A 66 -21.39 2.24 11.40
C ASP A 66 -21.97 3.61 11.02
N SER A 67 -22.69 3.70 9.90
CA SER A 67 -23.49 4.86 9.52
C SER A 67 -24.61 4.50 8.53
N LEU A 68 -25.61 5.37 8.44
CA LEU A 68 -26.72 5.21 7.51
C LEU A 68 -26.25 5.24 6.05
N GLU A 69 -25.27 6.08 5.74
CA GLU A 69 -24.69 6.16 4.40
C GLU A 69 -24.00 4.85 4.00
N ASN A 70 -23.29 4.22 4.94
CA ASN A 70 -22.67 2.92 4.71
C ASN A 70 -23.73 1.84 4.52
N TYR A 71 -24.76 1.81 5.36
CA TYR A 71 -25.91 0.91 5.19
C TYR A 71 -26.55 1.06 3.80
N VAL A 72 -26.83 2.29 3.35
CA VAL A 72 -27.43 2.54 2.04
C VAL A 72 -26.50 2.08 0.90
N GLN A 73 -25.18 2.32 1.01
CA GLN A 73 -24.22 1.84 0.02
C GLN A 73 -24.06 0.32 0.00
N GLU A 74 -24.21 -0.33 1.15
CA GLU A 74 -24.11 -1.78 1.30
C GLU A 74 -25.38 -2.47 0.78
N ALA A 75 -26.55 -1.96 1.18
CA ALA A 75 -27.86 -2.40 0.70
C ALA A 75 -28.04 -2.17 -0.81
N GLY A 76 -27.59 -1.03 -1.34
CA GLY A 76 -27.65 -0.67 -2.77
C GLY A 76 -26.75 -1.53 -3.69
N ARG A 77 -26.16 -2.59 -3.17
CA ARG A 77 -25.51 -3.65 -3.97
C ARG A 77 -26.51 -4.66 -4.48
N ALA A 78 -27.56 -4.91 -3.70
CA ALA A 78 -28.68 -5.72 -4.11
C ALA A 78 -29.54 -4.95 -5.14
N GLY A 79 -30.25 -5.68 -6.00
CA GLY A 79 -31.29 -5.08 -6.85
C GLY A 79 -30.76 -4.11 -7.91
N ARG A 80 -29.55 -4.35 -8.43
CA ARG A 80 -29.01 -3.57 -9.56
C ARG A 80 -29.63 -3.95 -10.91
N ASP A 81 -30.20 -5.15 -10.99
CA ASP A 81 -31.04 -5.58 -12.10
C ASP A 81 -32.50 -5.24 -11.78
N GLU A 82 -33.13 -4.46 -12.66
CA GLU A 82 -34.54 -4.05 -12.54
C GLU A 82 -35.50 -5.25 -12.58
N ASN A 83 -35.04 -6.42 -13.04
CA ASN A 83 -35.83 -7.64 -13.13
C ASN A 83 -35.75 -8.52 -11.86
N ILE A 84 -34.99 -8.10 -10.84
CA ILE A 84 -34.78 -8.88 -9.62
C ILE A 84 -35.36 -8.12 -8.43
N ASN A 85 -36.26 -8.77 -7.69
CA ASN A 85 -36.63 -8.31 -6.35
C ASN A 85 -35.49 -8.66 -5.40
N ALA A 86 -34.94 -7.66 -4.72
CA ALA A 86 -33.82 -7.85 -3.82
C ALA A 86 -34.20 -7.54 -2.37
N ASP A 87 -33.75 -8.40 -1.47
CA ASP A 87 -34.01 -8.28 -0.04
C ASP A 87 -32.77 -7.78 0.71
N CYS A 88 -32.98 -6.88 1.67
CA CYS A 88 -31.95 -6.42 2.57
C CYS A 88 -32.35 -6.72 4.01
N TYR A 89 -31.55 -7.53 4.69
CA TYR A 89 -31.77 -7.88 6.09
C TYR A 89 -30.66 -7.30 6.96
N VAL A 90 -31.03 -6.85 8.16
CA VAL A 90 -30.08 -6.47 9.22
C VAL A 90 -30.30 -7.41 10.38
N LEU A 91 -29.26 -8.15 10.75
CA LEU A 91 -29.25 -8.92 11.98
C LEU A 91 -28.82 -7.97 13.09
N PHE A 92 -29.76 -7.68 13.99
CA PHE A 92 -29.55 -6.71 15.05
C PHE A 92 -29.47 -7.40 16.41
N ASN A 93 -28.40 -7.12 17.14
CA ASN A 93 -28.33 -7.30 18.58
C ASN A 93 -28.13 -5.91 19.22
N PRO A 94 -28.90 -5.53 20.26
CA PRO A 94 -28.67 -4.29 21.00
C PRO A 94 -27.20 -4.07 21.43
N ASP A 95 -26.46 -5.14 21.70
CA ASP A 95 -25.04 -5.06 22.06
C ASP A 95 -24.12 -4.62 20.91
N ASP A 96 -24.56 -4.68 19.65
CA ASP A 96 -23.74 -4.26 18.50
C ASP A 96 -23.56 -2.74 18.45
N LEU A 97 -24.55 -1.97 18.92
CA LEU A 97 -24.42 -0.52 19.07
C LEU A 97 -23.33 -0.16 20.08
N ASN A 98 -23.26 -0.90 21.20
CA ASN A 98 -22.25 -0.70 22.23
C ASN A 98 -20.83 -0.89 21.65
N LYS A 99 -20.63 -1.85 20.75
CA LYS A 99 -19.32 -2.07 20.09
C LYS A 99 -18.89 -0.86 19.27
N HIS A 100 -19.78 -0.26 18.49
CA HIS A 100 -19.49 0.95 17.71
C HIS A 100 -19.15 2.14 18.59
N PHE A 101 -19.89 2.35 19.69
CA PHE A 101 -19.57 3.38 20.68
C PHE A 101 -18.22 3.15 21.36
N ILE A 102 -17.91 1.91 21.74
CA ILE A 102 -16.62 1.55 22.33
C ILE A 102 -15.49 1.84 21.34
N LEU A 103 -15.64 1.43 20.07
CA LEU A 103 -14.61 1.64 19.04
C LEU A 103 -14.40 3.14 18.74
N LEU A 104 -15.49 3.91 18.63
CA LEU A 104 -15.41 5.35 18.44
C LEU A 104 -14.69 6.03 19.62
N ASN A 105 -15.02 5.64 20.85
CA ASN A 105 -14.37 6.19 22.04
C ASN A 105 -12.89 5.78 22.16
N GLN A 106 -12.52 4.58 21.71
CA GLN A 106 -11.12 4.13 21.68
C GLN A 106 -10.29 4.87 20.63
N THR A 107 -10.90 5.24 19.50
CA THR A 107 -10.22 5.91 18.38
C THR A 107 -10.26 7.44 18.48
N LYS A 108 -11.14 7.99 19.33
CA LYS A 108 -11.24 9.43 19.62
C LYS A 108 -9.92 9.98 20.17
N LEU A 109 -9.49 11.11 19.64
CA LEU A 109 -8.33 11.86 20.13
C LEU A 109 -8.80 13.02 21.00
N SER A 110 -8.23 13.14 22.20
CA SER A 110 -8.47 14.27 23.07
C SER A 110 -7.60 15.48 22.71
N VAL A 111 -8.05 16.68 23.10
CA VAL A 111 -7.24 17.91 23.00
C VAL A 111 -5.88 17.74 23.67
N LYS A 112 -5.83 17.04 24.82
CA LYS A 112 -4.58 16.78 25.55
C LYS A 112 -3.60 15.94 24.73
N GLU A 113 -4.09 14.93 24.02
CA GLU A 113 -3.27 14.07 23.16
C GLU A 113 -2.73 14.83 21.95
N ILE A 114 -3.56 15.65 21.31
CA ILE A 114 -3.12 16.53 20.22
C ILE A 114 -2.07 17.53 20.74
N GLN A 115 -2.25 18.08 21.94
CA GLN A 115 -1.27 18.95 22.58
C GLN A 115 0.06 18.23 22.89
N GLN A 116 0.04 16.96 23.28
CA GLN A 116 1.26 16.16 23.50
C GLN A 116 2.04 16.01 22.19
N ILE A 117 1.34 15.67 21.09
CA ILE A 117 1.95 15.61 19.76
C ILE A 117 2.47 16.98 19.33
N TRP A 118 1.73 18.06 19.58
CA TRP A 118 2.20 19.41 19.29
C TRP A 118 3.48 19.77 20.07
N ARG A 119 3.56 19.43 21.35
CA ARG A 119 4.78 19.62 22.16
C ARG A 119 5.95 18.83 21.58
N ALA A 120 5.71 17.59 21.17
CA ALA A 120 6.72 16.77 20.51
C ALA A 120 7.22 17.41 19.22
N ILE A 121 6.31 17.89 18.36
CA ILE A 121 6.68 18.58 17.11
C ILE A 121 7.49 19.84 17.40
N LYS A 122 7.11 20.65 18.38
CA LYS A 122 7.89 21.83 18.82
C LYS A 122 9.30 21.46 19.29
N GLN A 123 9.44 20.36 20.02
CA GLN A 123 10.74 19.87 20.47
C GLN A 123 11.62 19.42 19.29
N ILE A 124 11.05 18.66 18.34
CA ILE A 124 11.79 18.16 17.15
C ILE A 124 12.18 19.34 16.25
N THR A 125 11.31 20.35 16.15
CA THR A 125 11.50 21.53 15.29
C THR A 125 12.29 22.67 15.96
N LYS A 126 12.87 22.45 17.14
CA LYS A 126 13.56 23.49 17.92
C LYS A 126 14.68 24.20 17.13
N TYR A 127 15.39 23.46 16.29
CA TYR A 127 16.53 23.98 15.52
C TYR A 127 16.26 24.13 14.02
N ARG A 128 15.21 23.47 13.51
CA ARG A 128 14.82 23.48 12.09
C ARG A 128 13.31 23.39 11.97
N MET A 129 12.71 24.26 11.16
CA MET A 129 11.26 24.31 10.97
C MET A 129 10.72 23.10 10.19
N THR A 130 11.55 22.50 9.34
CA THR A 130 11.26 21.27 8.61
C THR A 130 11.93 20.07 9.26
N VAL A 131 11.15 19.03 9.55
CA VAL A 131 11.61 17.80 10.20
C VAL A 131 11.08 16.57 9.47
N SER A 132 11.73 15.42 9.72
CA SER A 132 11.40 14.17 9.03
C SER A 132 11.53 12.99 10.00
N ASN A 133 10.42 12.67 10.66
CA ASN A 133 10.36 11.69 11.75
C ASN A 133 9.26 10.66 11.47
N SER A 134 9.39 9.44 11.98
CA SER A 134 8.30 8.46 11.85
C SER A 134 7.22 8.71 12.90
N ALA A 135 6.04 8.12 12.70
CA ALA A 135 4.94 8.23 13.65
C ALA A 135 5.36 7.72 15.05
N LEU A 136 6.10 6.61 15.13
CA LEU A 136 6.60 6.04 16.39
C LEU A 136 7.58 6.97 17.10
N GLU A 137 8.46 7.65 16.36
CA GLU A 137 9.38 8.62 16.97
C GLU A 137 8.64 9.82 17.56
N ILE A 138 7.64 10.34 16.85
CA ILE A 138 6.81 11.45 17.33
C ILE A 138 6.03 11.00 18.58
N ALA A 139 5.47 9.79 18.56
CA ALA A 139 4.78 9.20 19.71
C ALA A 139 5.69 9.11 20.95
N ARG A 140 6.91 8.60 20.80
CA ARG A 140 7.89 8.51 21.89
C ARG A 140 8.22 9.87 22.48
N ILE A 141 8.45 10.88 21.64
CA ILE A 141 8.78 12.24 22.11
C ILE A 141 7.55 12.86 22.81
N ALA A 142 6.34 12.51 22.36
CA ALA A 142 5.10 12.89 23.01
C ALA A 142 4.84 12.15 24.34
N GLY A 143 5.66 11.14 24.68
CA GLY A 143 5.53 10.31 25.87
C GLY A 143 4.46 9.23 25.75
N TRP A 144 4.09 8.84 24.53
CA TRP A 144 3.19 7.72 24.27
C TRP A 144 3.96 6.41 24.28
N ASP A 145 3.36 5.36 24.83
CA ASP A 145 3.95 4.02 24.96
C ASP A 145 3.15 2.97 24.16
N ASP A 146 3.64 1.73 24.17
CA ASP A 146 3.03 0.61 23.44
C ASP A 146 1.64 0.19 23.98
N ASN A 147 1.19 0.75 25.10
CA ASN A 147 -0.17 0.52 25.61
C ASN A 147 -1.22 1.28 24.79
N VAL A 148 -0.80 2.26 24.00
CA VAL A 148 -1.68 3.02 23.11
C VAL A 148 -2.05 2.16 21.89
N VAL A 149 -3.31 1.74 21.83
CA VAL A 149 -3.88 1.02 20.68
C VAL A 149 -3.73 1.88 19.41
N GLU A 150 -3.21 1.27 18.34
CA GLU A 150 -3.04 1.93 17.04
C GLU A 150 -2.27 3.26 17.08
N ILE A 151 -1.20 3.30 17.89
CA ILE A 151 -0.37 4.49 18.12
C ILE A 151 0.00 5.27 16.85
N GLU A 152 0.37 4.58 15.75
CA GLU A 152 0.72 5.23 14.48
C GLU A 152 -0.47 5.98 13.86
N THR A 153 -1.65 5.35 13.83
CA THR A 153 -2.89 5.96 13.33
C THR A 153 -3.23 7.20 14.16
N ARG A 154 -3.12 7.10 15.49
CA ARG A 154 -3.40 8.23 16.39
C ARG A 154 -2.46 9.41 16.16
N VAL A 155 -1.17 9.16 15.95
CA VAL A 155 -0.19 10.21 15.61
C VAL A 155 -0.55 10.87 14.27
N ILE A 156 -0.87 10.07 13.25
CA ILE A 156 -1.24 10.59 11.92
C ILE A 156 -2.48 11.48 11.99
N THR A 157 -3.50 11.05 12.74
CA THR A 157 -4.74 11.81 12.94
C THR A 157 -4.48 13.10 13.73
N ALA A 158 -3.63 13.06 14.77
CA ALA A 158 -3.24 14.26 15.51
C ALA A 158 -2.47 15.27 14.64
N ILE A 159 -1.58 14.80 13.76
CA ILE A 159 -0.88 15.64 12.78
C ILE A 159 -1.87 16.25 11.79
N ALA A 160 -2.86 15.48 11.33
CA ALA A 160 -3.90 16.00 10.45
C ALA A 160 -4.72 17.10 11.14
N ALA A 161 -5.11 16.92 12.41
CA ALA A 161 -5.82 17.95 13.19
C ALA A 161 -4.99 19.24 13.33
N LEU A 162 -3.68 19.11 13.59
CA LEU A 162 -2.76 20.26 13.65
C LEU A 162 -2.59 20.95 12.29
N GLU A 163 -2.59 20.20 11.18
CA GLU A 163 -2.54 20.77 9.83
C GLU A 163 -3.81 21.54 9.50
N HIS A 164 -4.98 20.97 9.81
CA HIS A 164 -6.28 21.63 9.63
C HIS A 164 -6.36 22.94 10.40
N ALA A 165 -5.83 22.98 11.63
CA ALA A 165 -5.73 24.19 12.43
C ALA A 165 -4.54 25.10 12.05
N HIS A 166 -3.85 24.82 10.94
CA HIS A 166 -2.74 25.62 10.40
C HIS A 166 -1.48 25.75 11.28
N TYR A 167 -1.27 24.85 12.24
CA TYR A 167 -0.06 24.82 13.06
C TYR A 167 1.16 24.29 12.30
N LEU A 168 0.91 23.40 11.33
CA LEU A 168 1.92 22.73 10.52
C LEU A 168 1.38 22.43 9.12
N LYS A 169 2.27 21.96 8.26
CA LYS A 169 1.96 21.43 6.92
C LYS A 169 2.69 20.12 6.70
N ARG A 170 2.01 19.13 6.12
CA ARG A 170 2.64 17.87 5.72
C ARG A 170 3.32 18.02 4.37
N GLY A 171 4.59 17.61 4.30
CA GLY A 171 5.36 17.48 3.06
C GLY A 171 5.16 16.11 2.40
N GLN A 172 5.82 15.87 1.26
CA GLN A 172 5.84 14.54 0.65
C GLN A 172 6.66 13.56 1.51
N ASN A 173 6.10 12.38 1.75
CA ASN A 173 6.79 11.31 2.46
C ASN A 173 7.85 10.68 1.55
N ASN A 174 9.12 10.77 1.95
CA ASN A 174 10.24 10.14 1.24
C ASN A 174 10.77 8.97 2.07
N PRO A 175 10.28 7.72 1.84
CA PRO A 175 10.78 6.55 2.53
C PRO A 175 12.24 6.29 2.13
N ARG A 176 13.09 5.94 3.11
CA ARG A 176 14.48 5.55 2.85
C ARG A 176 14.64 4.05 3.03
N ILE A 177 15.17 3.37 2.02
CA ILE A 177 15.51 1.94 2.03
C ILE A 177 16.95 1.79 2.53
N PHE A 178 17.19 0.87 3.46
CA PHE A 178 18.50 0.61 4.05
C PHE A 178 19.08 -0.75 3.69
N ALA A 179 18.24 -1.73 3.37
CA ALA A 179 18.59 -3.05 2.85
C ALA A 179 17.37 -3.64 2.12
N ASN A 180 17.60 -4.45 1.09
CA ASN A 180 16.54 -5.13 0.33
C ASN A 180 16.65 -6.68 0.35
N SER A 181 17.75 -7.28 0.83
CA SER A 181 17.87 -8.73 0.95
C SER A 181 18.69 -9.17 2.17
N ILE A 182 18.43 -10.39 2.64
CA ILE A 182 19.29 -11.12 3.58
C ILE A 182 20.02 -12.20 2.78
N LEU A 183 21.34 -12.07 2.64
CA LEU A 183 22.16 -12.99 1.85
C LEU A 183 22.42 -14.32 2.55
N CYS A 184 22.22 -14.37 3.86
CA CYS A 184 22.45 -15.58 4.65
C CYS A 184 21.24 -16.52 4.58
N LYS A 185 21.49 -17.81 4.40
CA LYS A 185 20.45 -18.86 4.32
C LYS A 185 19.66 -18.98 5.63
N ASN A 186 20.34 -18.81 6.77
CA ASN A 186 19.73 -18.90 8.09
C ASN A 186 20.39 -17.91 9.07
N ALA A 187 19.75 -17.71 10.22
CA ALA A 187 20.23 -16.79 11.25
C ALA A 187 21.59 -17.20 11.82
N MET A 188 21.89 -18.50 11.89
CA MET A 188 23.17 -18.99 12.42
C MET A 188 24.33 -18.57 11.53
N GLN A 189 24.22 -18.75 10.21
CA GLN A 189 25.22 -18.32 9.24
C GLN A 189 25.50 -16.80 9.33
N ALA A 190 24.46 -16.00 9.56
CA ALA A 190 24.62 -14.56 9.77
C ALA A 190 25.34 -14.25 11.09
N ILE A 191 25.02 -14.95 12.17
CA ILE A 191 25.67 -14.81 13.48
C ILE A 191 27.16 -15.17 13.41
N ASP A 192 27.49 -16.26 12.72
CA ASP A 192 28.88 -16.70 12.54
C ASP A 192 29.70 -15.66 11.77
N LYS A 193 29.13 -15.08 10.70
CA LYS A 193 29.75 -13.97 9.97
C LYS A 193 29.96 -12.73 10.85
N ILE A 194 28.98 -12.34 11.67
CA ILE A 194 29.10 -11.22 12.62
C ILE A 194 30.24 -11.47 13.61
N ASN A 195 30.32 -12.67 14.16
CA ASN A 195 31.33 -13.02 15.16
C ASN A 195 32.74 -13.06 14.56
N ALA A 196 32.88 -13.55 13.32
CA ALA A 196 34.15 -13.61 12.59
C ALA A 196 34.63 -12.24 12.09
N SER A 197 33.73 -11.29 11.85
CA SER A 197 34.09 -9.97 11.31
C SER A 197 34.90 -9.13 12.32
N PRO A 198 35.99 -8.46 11.87
CA PRO A 198 36.74 -7.49 12.65
C PRO A 198 36.10 -6.09 12.64
N ARG A 199 35.11 -5.82 11.78
CA ARG A 199 34.46 -4.51 11.65
C ARG A 199 33.50 -4.19 12.80
N PHE A 200 32.96 -5.21 13.44
CA PHE A 200 32.11 -5.04 14.61
C PHE A 200 32.92 -5.01 15.90
N ASN A 201 32.69 -4.02 16.74
CA ASN A 201 33.17 -4.06 18.12
C ASN A 201 32.32 -5.03 18.99
N LYS A 202 32.77 -5.34 20.21
CA LYS A 202 32.08 -6.31 21.10
C LYS A 202 30.61 -5.96 21.35
N GLU A 203 30.30 -4.67 21.55
CA GLU A 203 28.94 -4.20 21.82
C GLU A 203 28.05 -4.27 20.56
N GLN A 204 28.60 -3.91 19.41
CA GLN A 204 27.94 -3.96 18.11
C GLN A 204 27.65 -5.39 17.69
N LYS A 205 28.52 -6.37 17.99
CA LYS A 205 28.25 -7.80 17.73
C LYS A 205 26.98 -8.26 18.45
N VAL A 206 26.84 -7.92 19.73
CA VAL A 206 25.64 -8.28 20.52
C VAL A 206 24.38 -7.64 19.92
N LYS A 207 24.44 -6.35 19.57
CA LYS A 207 23.31 -5.63 18.96
C LYS A 207 22.98 -6.15 17.55
N ALA A 208 23.98 -6.47 16.73
CA ALA A 208 23.83 -7.03 15.39
C ALA A 208 23.16 -8.40 15.40
N ILE A 209 23.54 -9.27 16.34
CA ILE A 209 22.91 -10.58 16.54
C ILE A 209 21.42 -10.42 16.90
N ARG A 210 21.08 -9.48 17.79
CA ARG A 210 19.68 -9.18 18.16
C ARG A 210 18.88 -8.68 16.96
N ILE A 211 19.46 -7.79 16.15
CA ILE A 211 18.85 -7.30 14.91
C ILE A 211 18.62 -8.47 13.94
N ILE A 212 19.65 -9.25 13.60
CA ILE A 212 19.53 -10.41 12.70
C ILE A 212 18.46 -11.40 13.16
N LYS A 213 18.42 -11.78 14.44
CA LYS A 213 17.37 -12.67 14.96
C LYS A 213 15.97 -12.11 14.74
N LYS A 214 15.77 -10.80 14.98
CA LYS A 214 14.49 -10.12 14.72
C LYS A 214 14.15 -10.12 13.23
N LEU A 215 15.10 -9.81 12.35
CA LEU A 215 14.92 -9.80 10.89
C LEU A 215 14.57 -11.20 10.31
N PHE A 216 15.19 -12.26 10.83
CA PHE A 216 14.83 -13.63 10.43
C PHE A 216 13.47 -14.06 11.00
N SER A 217 13.12 -13.62 12.21
CA SER A 217 11.79 -13.91 12.80
C SER A 217 10.64 -13.20 12.06
N SER A 218 10.86 -11.98 11.55
CA SER A 218 9.88 -11.30 10.71
C SER A 218 9.74 -11.97 9.34
N LYS A 219 10.85 -12.47 8.76
CA LYS A 219 10.84 -13.30 7.55
C LYS A 219 10.04 -14.60 7.73
N SER A 220 10.21 -15.32 8.85
CA SER A 220 9.52 -16.60 9.10
C SER A 220 8.02 -16.44 9.44
N LYS A 221 7.63 -15.38 10.17
CA LYS A 221 6.22 -15.12 10.52
C LYS A 221 5.31 -14.86 9.31
N LYS A 222 5.87 -14.33 8.21
CA LYS A 222 5.17 -14.16 6.91
C LYS A 222 4.66 -15.49 6.34
N HIS A 223 5.32 -16.60 6.64
CA HIS A 223 4.95 -17.93 6.14
C HIS A 223 3.96 -18.67 7.03
N ALA A 224 3.71 -18.21 8.27
CA ALA A 224 2.98 -18.98 9.27
C ALA A 224 1.72 -18.30 9.85
N SER A 225 1.58 -16.96 9.78
CA SER A 225 0.60 -16.26 10.64
C SER A 225 -0.13 -15.02 10.08
N ASP A 226 -0.12 -14.76 8.77
CA ASP A 226 -0.79 -13.58 8.14
C ASP A 226 -0.38 -12.19 8.71
N GLU A 227 0.53 -12.10 9.69
CA GLU A 227 1.11 -10.85 10.17
C GLU A 227 2.08 -10.27 9.11
N LYS A 228 1.93 -8.97 8.80
CA LYS A 228 2.88 -8.25 7.95
C LYS A 228 4.28 -8.33 8.56
N ALA A 229 5.25 -8.85 7.81
CA ALA A 229 6.65 -8.87 8.19
C ALA A 229 7.20 -7.44 8.34
N GLU A 230 7.18 -6.90 9.56
CA GLU A 230 7.65 -5.55 9.85
C GLU A 230 9.17 -5.56 10.09
N SER A 231 9.90 -4.84 9.23
CA SER A 231 11.37 -4.75 9.24
C SER A 231 11.86 -3.30 9.22
N ARG A 232 10.97 -2.33 9.50
CA ARG A 232 11.31 -0.92 9.59
C ARG A 232 12.38 -0.61 10.65
N VAL A 233 13.24 0.36 10.35
CA VAL A 233 14.35 0.78 11.23
C VAL A 233 13.85 1.30 12.58
N ASP A 234 12.82 2.13 12.57
CA ASP A 234 12.18 2.69 13.77
C ASP A 234 11.53 1.58 14.61
N TYR A 235 10.82 0.65 13.96
CA TYR A 235 10.24 -0.50 14.65
C TYR A 235 11.31 -1.38 15.33
N ILE A 236 12.43 -1.65 14.64
CA ILE A 236 13.58 -2.39 15.20
C ILE A 236 14.21 -1.64 16.36
N SER A 237 14.41 -0.33 16.22
CA SER A 237 14.92 0.56 17.27
C SER A 237 14.08 0.42 18.55
N ASP A 238 12.76 0.46 18.38
CA ASP A 238 11.82 0.50 19.48
C ASP A 238 11.73 -0.85 20.19
N HIS A 239 11.59 -1.94 19.43
CA HIS A 239 11.47 -3.29 20.00
C HIS A 239 12.76 -3.81 20.62
N LEU A 240 13.92 -3.38 20.12
CA LEU A 240 15.21 -3.83 20.65
C LEU A 240 15.82 -2.86 21.66
N GLY A 241 15.21 -1.68 21.86
CA GLY A 241 15.78 -0.61 22.70
C GLY A 241 17.13 -0.13 22.19
N ILE A 242 17.34 -0.12 20.87
CA ILE A 242 18.60 0.30 20.24
C ILE A 242 18.35 1.66 19.59
N VAL A 243 19.21 2.64 19.88
CA VAL A 243 19.11 3.96 19.25
C VAL A 243 19.14 3.82 17.73
N LYS A 244 18.19 4.42 17.03
CA LYS A 244 18.07 4.36 15.55
C LYS A 244 19.37 4.61 14.79
N GLN A 245 20.15 5.61 15.18
CA GLN A 245 21.43 5.88 14.52
C GLN A 245 22.38 4.67 14.62
N GLU A 246 22.33 3.95 15.74
CA GLU A 246 23.07 2.72 15.94
C GLU A 246 22.47 1.55 15.15
N VAL A 247 21.14 1.45 15.07
CA VAL A 247 20.47 0.47 14.18
C VAL A 247 20.89 0.68 12.73
N ILE A 248 20.89 1.92 12.24
CA ILE A 248 21.32 2.28 10.89
C ILE A 248 22.80 1.91 10.68
N LYS A 249 23.69 2.28 11.61
CA LYS A 249 25.12 1.92 11.54
C LYS A 249 25.31 0.42 11.48
N ILE A 250 24.62 -0.34 12.33
CA ILE A 250 24.71 -1.80 12.34
C ILE A 250 24.18 -2.40 11.04
N ILE A 251 23.07 -1.91 10.50
CA ILE A 251 22.56 -2.34 9.19
C ILE A 251 23.59 -2.05 8.09
N THR A 252 24.26 -0.89 8.13
CA THR A 252 25.36 -0.57 7.21
C THR A 252 26.53 -1.53 7.37
N LEU A 253 26.95 -1.86 8.59
CA LEU A 253 28.02 -2.84 8.84
C LEU A 253 27.63 -4.25 8.37
N LEU A 254 26.38 -4.66 8.61
CA LEU A 254 25.85 -5.94 8.12
C LEU A 254 25.83 -5.98 6.58
N ARG A 255 25.67 -4.83 5.93
CA ARG A 255 25.82 -4.71 4.47
C ARG A 255 27.26 -4.83 4.01
N GLU A 256 28.17 -4.12 4.67
CA GLU A 256 29.61 -4.20 4.37
C GLU A 256 30.16 -5.63 4.51
N GLU A 257 29.58 -6.42 5.42
CA GLU A 257 29.95 -7.82 5.67
C GLU A 257 29.18 -8.83 4.79
N ASN A 258 28.44 -8.35 3.79
CA ASN A 258 27.64 -9.18 2.88
C ASN A 258 26.72 -10.17 3.63
N ILE A 259 26.17 -9.73 4.76
CA ILE A 259 25.11 -10.42 5.50
C ILE A 259 23.76 -9.90 5.02
N LEU A 260 23.68 -8.59 4.83
CA LEU A 260 22.62 -7.88 4.11
C LEU A 260 23.20 -7.37 2.79
N ALA A 261 22.35 -7.08 1.81
CA ALA A 261 22.79 -6.42 0.57
C ALA A 261 21.80 -5.36 0.12
N ASP A 262 22.28 -4.51 -0.80
CA ASP A 262 21.45 -3.69 -1.68
C ASP A 262 21.21 -4.38 -3.04
N THR A 263 21.74 -5.59 -3.22
CA THR A 263 21.82 -6.24 -4.52
C THR A 263 21.28 -7.66 -4.47
N LYS A 264 20.08 -7.77 -5.06
CA LYS A 264 19.42 -8.94 -5.68
C LYS A 264 18.78 -9.95 -4.72
N ASP A 265 17.48 -10.20 -4.94
CA ASP A 265 16.73 -11.47 -4.76
C ASP A 265 15.23 -11.18 -4.95
N LEU A 266 14.85 -10.75 -6.17
CA LEU A 266 13.45 -10.64 -6.55
C LEU A 266 12.99 -12.01 -7.03
N THR A 267 11.88 -12.49 -6.47
CA THR A 267 11.15 -13.66 -6.94
C THR A 267 9.92 -13.20 -7.72
N ALA A 268 9.84 -13.57 -8.99
CA ALA A 268 8.60 -13.43 -9.75
C ALA A 268 7.76 -14.68 -9.48
N PHE A 269 6.57 -14.49 -8.94
CA PHE A 269 5.55 -15.53 -8.90
C PHE A 269 4.92 -15.61 -10.28
N ILE A 270 5.12 -16.74 -10.94
CA ILE A 270 4.49 -17.06 -12.21
C ILE A 270 3.46 -18.16 -11.96
N LYS A 271 2.17 -17.81 -12.08
CA LYS A 271 1.09 -18.79 -11.96
C LYS A 271 1.10 -19.67 -13.21
N GLN A 272 1.06 -20.99 -13.06
CA GLN A 272 1.04 -21.89 -14.22
C GLN A 272 -0.26 -21.77 -15.04
N ASN A 273 -1.36 -21.30 -14.43
CA ASN A 273 -2.62 -20.97 -15.11
C ASN A 273 -2.64 -19.54 -15.71
N ASP A 274 -1.71 -18.65 -15.32
CA ASP A 274 -1.43 -17.45 -16.11
C ASP A 274 -0.71 -17.92 -17.36
N LYS A 275 -1.41 -17.93 -18.49
CA LYS A 275 -0.72 -18.08 -19.77
C LYS A 275 0.21 -16.87 -19.91
N LEU A 276 1.41 -17.04 -20.44
CA LEU A 276 2.30 -15.93 -20.85
C LEU A 276 1.51 -14.82 -21.59
N ASN A 277 0.49 -15.22 -22.34
CA ASN A 277 -0.47 -14.34 -23.01
C ASN A 277 -1.26 -13.39 -22.07
N HIS A 278 -1.60 -13.77 -20.83
CA HIS A 278 -2.35 -12.92 -19.90
C HIS A 278 -1.49 -11.81 -19.29
N SER A 279 -0.31 -12.13 -18.73
CA SER A 279 0.64 -11.10 -18.27
C SER A 279 1.04 -10.16 -19.40
N LEU A 280 1.29 -10.68 -20.60
CA LEU A 280 1.55 -9.86 -21.79
C LEU A 280 0.33 -9.04 -22.22
N LEU A 281 -0.89 -9.58 -22.10
CA LEU A 281 -2.12 -8.84 -22.38
C LEU A 281 -2.25 -7.64 -21.44
N ILE A 282 -1.98 -7.81 -20.14
CA ILE A 282 -1.97 -6.70 -19.17
C ILE A 282 -0.98 -5.63 -19.61
N VAL A 283 0.28 -6.00 -19.89
CA VAL A 283 1.31 -5.05 -20.36
C VAL A 283 0.84 -4.31 -21.61
N LYS A 284 0.28 -5.02 -22.60
CA LYS A 284 -0.22 -4.43 -23.85
C LYS A 284 -1.40 -3.50 -23.64
N THR A 285 -2.34 -3.84 -22.76
CA THR A 285 -3.48 -2.98 -22.41
C THR A 285 -3.01 -1.68 -21.76
N TYR A 286 -2.10 -1.76 -20.78
CA TYR A 286 -1.56 -0.56 -20.13
C TYR A 286 -0.70 0.28 -21.09
N ALA A 287 0.09 -0.34 -21.97
CA ALA A 287 0.85 0.37 -22.99
C ALA A 287 -0.06 1.15 -23.96
N ARG A 288 -1.17 0.55 -24.41
CA ARG A 288 -2.18 1.24 -25.23
C ARG A 288 -2.81 2.42 -24.49
N LEU A 289 -3.15 2.24 -23.22
CA LEU A 289 -3.73 3.30 -22.40
C LEU A 289 -2.74 4.46 -22.19
N GLU A 290 -1.46 4.17 -21.96
CA GLU A 290 -0.43 5.21 -21.85
C GLU A 290 -0.23 5.99 -23.15
N ASN A 291 -0.25 5.29 -24.29
CA ASN A 291 -0.20 5.93 -25.62
C ASN A 291 -1.44 6.77 -25.93
N PHE A 292 -2.60 6.42 -25.38
CA PHE A 292 -3.82 7.24 -25.45
C PHE A 292 -3.75 8.49 -24.57
N LEU A 293 -3.21 8.37 -23.34
CA LEU A 293 -3.13 9.49 -22.39
C LEU A 293 -2.03 10.51 -22.75
N LEU A 294 -0.90 10.04 -23.30
CA LEU A 294 0.24 10.88 -23.68
C LEU A 294 -0.12 12.10 -24.55
N PRO A 295 -0.95 11.99 -25.61
CA PRO A 295 -1.31 13.15 -26.43
C PRO A 295 -2.27 14.13 -25.73
N LEU A 296 -3.03 13.70 -24.71
CA LEU A 296 -4.10 14.50 -24.10
C LEU A 296 -3.60 15.57 -23.13
N PHE A 297 -2.47 15.33 -22.47
CA PHE A 297 -1.92 16.27 -21.49
C PHE A 297 -0.99 17.29 -22.14
N GLN A 298 -0.82 18.43 -21.46
CA GLN A 298 -0.08 19.59 -21.93
C GLN A 298 0.84 20.15 -20.83
N GLU A 299 1.72 21.06 -21.19
CA GLU A 299 2.64 21.77 -20.27
C GLU A 299 1.94 22.80 -19.37
N HIS A 300 0.65 23.06 -19.62
CA HIS A 300 -0.19 23.91 -18.78
C HIS A 300 -1.19 23.05 -18.00
N GLU A 301 -1.59 23.53 -16.83
CA GLU A 301 -2.55 22.84 -15.96
C GLU A 301 -3.90 22.72 -16.67
N LYS A 302 -4.37 21.47 -16.85
CA LYS A 302 -5.67 21.17 -17.43
C LYS A 302 -6.46 20.24 -16.53
N LEU A 303 -7.76 20.53 -16.41
CA LEU A 303 -8.71 19.74 -15.64
C LEU A 303 -9.27 18.59 -16.48
N PHE A 304 -9.33 17.42 -15.88
CA PHE A 304 -9.91 16.22 -16.49
C PHE A 304 -10.87 15.53 -15.52
N ASN A 305 -11.91 14.91 -16.08
CA ASN A 305 -12.80 14.02 -15.38
C ASN A 305 -12.40 12.56 -15.64
N LEU A 306 -12.19 11.78 -14.57
CA LEU A 306 -11.75 10.38 -14.67
C LEU A 306 -12.78 9.46 -15.35
N LYS A 307 -14.08 9.73 -15.21
CA LYS A 307 -15.13 8.92 -15.86
C LYS A 307 -15.16 9.18 -17.36
N GLU A 308 -15.06 10.46 -17.75
CA GLU A 308 -15.02 10.87 -19.15
C GLU A 308 -13.76 10.34 -19.85
N LEU A 309 -12.59 10.42 -19.20
CA LEU A 309 -11.35 9.83 -19.72
C LEU A 309 -11.48 8.31 -19.92
N ASN A 310 -12.21 7.62 -19.04
CA ASN A 310 -12.46 6.20 -19.16
C ASN A 310 -13.35 5.85 -20.36
N GLU A 311 -14.41 6.63 -20.59
CA GLU A 311 -15.29 6.48 -21.76
C GLU A 311 -14.53 6.73 -23.07
N GLN A 312 -13.73 7.80 -23.12
CA GLN A 312 -12.90 8.10 -24.30
C GLN A 312 -11.86 7.00 -24.56
N ALA A 313 -11.25 6.45 -23.50
CA ALA A 313 -10.33 5.32 -23.64
C ALA A 313 -11.03 4.08 -24.24
N LEU A 314 -12.24 3.73 -23.77
CA LEU A 314 -13.01 2.61 -24.32
C LEU A 314 -13.32 2.78 -25.81
N GLN A 315 -13.62 4.01 -26.26
CA GLN A 315 -13.87 4.33 -27.67
C GLN A 315 -12.62 4.12 -28.56
N HIS A 316 -11.41 4.26 -27.99
CA HIS A 316 -10.14 4.08 -28.67
C HIS A 316 -9.61 2.62 -28.66
N LYS A 317 -10.50 1.61 -28.60
CA LYS A 317 -10.18 0.16 -28.61
C LYS A 317 -9.27 -0.28 -27.45
N CYS A 318 -9.48 0.36 -26.32
CA CYS A 318 -8.71 0.17 -25.11
C CYS A 318 -9.61 -0.66 -24.17
N ASP A 319 -9.59 -1.98 -24.36
CA ASP A 319 -10.55 -2.90 -23.73
C ASP A 319 -10.25 -3.15 -22.24
N ASN A 320 -11.30 -3.39 -21.45
CA ASN A 320 -11.22 -3.75 -20.03
C ASN A 320 -10.56 -2.68 -19.15
N ILE A 321 -10.83 -1.39 -19.43
CA ILE A 321 -10.28 -0.26 -18.68
C ILE A 321 -11.27 0.24 -17.64
N THR A 322 -10.74 0.59 -16.47
CA THR A 322 -11.49 1.19 -15.37
C THR A 322 -10.82 2.49 -14.94
N PRO A 323 -11.56 3.42 -14.29
CA PRO A 323 -10.98 4.64 -13.73
C PRO A 323 -9.81 4.39 -12.77
N TYR A 324 -9.80 3.22 -12.11
CA TYR A 324 -8.69 2.78 -11.26
C TYR A 324 -7.39 2.54 -12.05
N LYS A 325 -7.47 1.93 -13.25
CA LYS A 325 -6.29 1.71 -14.11
C LYS A 325 -5.69 3.03 -14.59
N ILE A 326 -6.53 4.00 -14.95
CA ILE A 326 -6.10 5.37 -15.31
C ILE A 326 -5.39 6.02 -14.13
N LYS A 327 -6.00 5.97 -12.93
CA LYS A 327 -5.39 6.49 -11.70
C LYS A 327 -4.04 5.83 -11.39
N THR A 328 -3.91 4.52 -11.65
CA THR A 328 -2.65 3.78 -11.45
C THR A 328 -1.53 4.34 -12.32
N ILE A 329 -1.80 4.63 -13.60
CA ILE A 329 -0.84 5.26 -14.52
C ILE A 329 -0.47 6.66 -14.06
N LEU A 330 -1.47 7.49 -13.72
CA LEU A 330 -1.24 8.87 -13.29
C LEU A 330 -0.42 8.93 -12.00
N ASN A 331 -0.72 8.06 -11.04
CA ASN A 331 0.06 7.93 -9.81
C ASN A 331 1.51 7.55 -10.14
N PHE A 332 1.73 6.62 -11.06
CA PHE A 332 3.07 6.23 -11.49
C PHE A 332 3.83 7.41 -12.11
N TRP A 333 3.21 8.11 -13.05
CA TRP A 333 3.82 9.25 -13.74
C TRP A 333 4.17 10.38 -12.74
N ALA A 334 3.35 10.59 -11.72
CA ALA A 334 3.66 11.55 -10.66
C ALA A 334 4.77 11.10 -9.72
N ILE A 335 4.83 9.82 -9.33
CA ILE A 335 5.96 9.28 -8.52
C ILE A 335 7.29 9.50 -9.25
N LYS A 336 7.29 9.35 -10.58
CA LYS A 336 8.48 9.58 -11.43
C LYS A 336 8.71 11.06 -11.78
N ASN A 337 7.89 11.98 -11.26
CA ASN A 337 7.92 13.41 -11.58
C ASN A 337 7.83 13.71 -13.09
N TRP A 338 7.07 12.92 -13.84
CA TRP A 338 6.75 13.18 -15.26
C TRP A 338 5.53 14.06 -15.43
N ILE A 339 4.62 13.98 -14.46
CA ILE A 339 3.49 14.90 -14.30
C ILE A 339 3.43 15.39 -12.85
N LYS A 340 2.79 16.52 -12.63
CA LYS A 340 2.14 16.80 -11.35
C LYS A 340 0.65 16.58 -11.55
N TYR A 341 0.01 15.84 -10.66
CA TYR A 341 -1.44 15.79 -10.61
C TYR A 341 -1.95 16.03 -9.19
N LYS A 342 -3.06 16.75 -9.06
CA LYS A 342 -3.75 17.02 -7.80
C LYS A 342 -5.20 16.60 -7.91
N SER A 343 -5.70 15.92 -6.89
CA SER A 343 -7.14 15.74 -6.70
C SER A 343 -7.70 17.02 -6.08
N GLN A 344 -8.81 17.53 -6.61
CA GLN A 344 -9.47 18.70 -6.05
C GLN A 344 -10.21 18.34 -4.75
N ASN A 345 -10.25 19.29 -3.81
CA ASN A 345 -10.83 19.13 -2.47
C ASN A 345 -12.32 18.72 -2.47
N TYR A 346 -13.03 18.90 -3.59
CA TYR A 346 -14.49 18.73 -3.67
C TYR A 346 -14.94 17.51 -4.49
N SER A 347 -14.04 16.78 -5.17
CA SER A 347 -14.42 15.61 -5.97
C SER A 347 -13.25 14.66 -6.21
N SER A 348 -13.42 13.37 -5.90
CA SER A 348 -12.44 12.32 -6.20
C SER A 348 -12.26 12.07 -7.71
N ASN A 349 -13.16 12.57 -8.55
CA ASN A 349 -13.24 12.28 -9.98
C ASN A 349 -12.64 13.39 -10.85
N HIS A 350 -12.38 14.56 -10.30
CA HIS A 350 -11.76 15.68 -11.00
C HIS A 350 -10.29 15.80 -10.62
N ILE A 351 -9.44 15.83 -11.65
CA ILE A 351 -7.99 15.90 -11.49
C ILE A 351 -7.43 17.01 -12.35
N ALA A 352 -6.48 17.76 -11.78
CA ALA A 352 -5.67 18.71 -12.52
C ALA A 352 -4.33 18.05 -12.87
N ILE A 353 -3.92 18.08 -14.14
CA ILE A 353 -2.67 17.49 -14.63
C ILE A 353 -1.83 18.55 -15.35
N ILE A 354 -0.52 18.53 -15.11
CA ILE A 354 0.48 19.33 -15.83
C ILE A 354 1.74 18.50 -16.10
N TYR A 355 2.30 18.59 -17.32
CA TYR A 355 3.60 17.98 -17.61
C TYR A 355 4.74 18.72 -16.91
N THR A 356 5.70 17.96 -16.40
CA THR A 356 6.92 18.50 -15.78
C THR A 356 8.17 18.34 -16.66
N GLN A 357 8.03 17.69 -17.83
CA GLN A 357 9.10 17.46 -18.80
C GLN A 357 8.55 17.61 -20.23
N GLU A 358 9.44 17.81 -21.21
CA GLU A 358 9.05 17.83 -22.62
C GLU A 358 8.35 16.54 -23.06
N LYS A 359 7.27 16.70 -23.83
CA LYS A 359 6.44 15.59 -24.34
C LYS A 359 7.23 14.54 -25.11
N GLN A 360 8.22 14.96 -25.90
CA GLN A 360 9.06 14.06 -26.71
C GLN A 360 9.94 13.17 -25.82
N THR A 361 10.53 13.75 -24.77
CA THR A 361 11.34 13.02 -23.78
C THR A 361 10.50 11.99 -23.03
N LEU A 362 9.26 12.33 -22.67
CA LEU A 362 8.33 11.39 -22.04
C LEU A 362 7.97 10.25 -22.98
N ALA A 363 7.66 10.54 -24.25
CA ALA A 363 7.32 9.52 -25.25
C ALA A 363 8.45 8.47 -25.40
N ALA A 364 9.71 8.91 -25.48
CA ALA A 364 10.86 8.01 -25.56
C ALA A 364 11.02 7.13 -24.31
N LYS A 365 10.78 7.69 -23.10
CA LYS A 365 10.81 6.93 -21.84
C LYS A 365 9.70 5.88 -21.76
N LEU A 366 8.49 6.22 -22.22
CA LEU A 366 7.37 5.28 -22.27
C LEU A 366 7.65 4.12 -23.22
N GLN A 367 8.12 4.42 -24.44
CA GLN A 367 8.48 3.42 -25.44
C GLN A 367 9.53 2.44 -24.90
N LYS A 368 10.63 2.97 -24.35
CA LYS A 368 11.70 2.16 -23.75
C LYS A 368 11.16 1.24 -22.65
N ARG A 369 10.28 1.75 -21.78
CA ARG A 369 9.70 0.96 -20.69
C ARG A 369 8.73 -0.11 -21.20
N HIS A 370 7.93 0.17 -22.22
CA HIS A 370 7.02 -0.82 -22.81
C HIS A 370 7.81 -2.01 -23.38
N GLU A 371 8.88 -1.74 -24.12
CA GLU A 371 9.76 -2.76 -24.68
C GLU A 371 10.42 -3.62 -23.58
N LEU A 372 11.00 -2.97 -22.56
CA LEU A 372 11.60 -3.68 -21.43
C LEU A 372 10.60 -4.50 -20.64
N SER A 373 9.37 -4.00 -20.47
CA SER A 373 8.32 -4.71 -19.75
C SER A 373 7.90 -5.98 -20.49
N GLU A 374 7.76 -5.92 -21.82
CA GLU A 374 7.46 -7.09 -22.65
C GLU A 374 8.61 -8.12 -22.62
N PHE A 375 9.86 -7.66 -22.74
CA PHE A 375 11.04 -8.52 -22.64
C PHE A 375 11.13 -9.23 -21.28
N ILE A 376 11.00 -8.49 -20.17
CA ILE A 376 11.13 -9.05 -18.82
C ILE A 376 10.07 -10.12 -18.58
N VAL A 377 8.81 -9.88 -18.99
CA VAL A 377 7.75 -10.90 -18.89
C VAL A 377 8.12 -12.14 -19.69
N GLN A 378 8.49 -12.00 -20.96
CA GLN A 378 8.85 -13.14 -21.80
C GLN A 378 10.03 -13.93 -21.23
N HIS A 379 11.06 -13.24 -20.75
CA HIS A 379 12.25 -13.86 -20.18
C HIS A 379 11.97 -14.59 -18.86
N LEU A 380 11.17 -14.01 -17.96
CA LEU A 380 10.83 -14.66 -16.70
C LEU A 380 9.99 -15.93 -16.92
N PHE A 381 9.06 -15.90 -17.88
CA PHE A 381 8.27 -17.07 -18.24
C PHE A 381 9.07 -18.16 -18.96
N SER A 382 10.11 -17.82 -19.74
CA SER A 382 10.95 -18.83 -20.42
C SER A 382 11.82 -19.65 -19.46
N LYS A 383 12.08 -19.14 -18.25
CA LYS A 383 12.78 -19.86 -17.17
C LYS A 383 11.96 -20.96 -16.50
N VAL A 384 10.67 -21.04 -16.78
CA VAL A 384 9.77 -22.03 -16.17
C VAL A 384 9.92 -23.39 -16.88
N GLN A 385 10.71 -24.31 -16.32
CA GLN A 385 11.07 -25.58 -16.97
C GLN A 385 10.19 -26.81 -16.61
N GLN A 386 9.23 -26.72 -15.68
CA GLN A 386 8.45 -27.90 -15.24
C GLN A 386 6.94 -27.69 -15.15
N LYS A 387 6.17 -28.73 -15.49
CA LYS A 387 4.71 -28.79 -15.33
C LYS A 387 4.38 -29.21 -13.89
N SER A 388 3.86 -28.31 -13.06
CA SER A 388 3.75 -28.59 -11.60
C SER A 388 2.51 -28.14 -10.82
N THR A 389 1.33 -27.82 -11.34
CA THR A 389 0.09 -27.48 -10.56
C THR A 389 0.12 -26.30 -9.57
N ASP A 390 1.26 -25.95 -8.96
CA ASP A 390 1.45 -24.85 -8.00
C ASP A 390 2.22 -23.67 -8.62
N GLU A 391 2.24 -22.53 -7.92
CA GLU A 391 2.94 -21.32 -8.35
C GLU A 391 4.44 -21.55 -8.45
N ILE A 392 5.02 -21.20 -9.60
CA ILE A 392 6.46 -21.37 -9.83
C ILE A 392 7.16 -20.07 -9.48
N LEU A 393 8.08 -20.17 -8.53
CA LEU A 393 8.96 -19.09 -8.12
C LEU A 393 10.13 -19.01 -9.10
N VAL A 394 10.24 -17.89 -9.82
CA VAL A 394 11.40 -17.59 -10.66
C VAL A 394 12.27 -16.57 -9.96
N GLU A 395 13.44 -17.00 -9.52
CA GLU A 395 14.47 -16.13 -8.98
C GLU A 395 15.17 -15.39 -10.12
N PHE A 396 15.34 -14.08 -9.97
CA PHE A 396 16.01 -13.25 -10.96
C PHE A 396 16.68 -12.03 -10.32
N SER A 397 17.54 -11.38 -11.11
CA SER A 397 18.15 -10.13 -10.71
C SER A 397 18.13 -9.04 -11.77
N VAL A 398 18.12 -7.77 -11.33
CA VAL A 398 18.10 -6.60 -12.22
C VAL A 398 19.28 -6.60 -13.20
N HIS A 399 20.50 -6.91 -12.73
CA HIS A 399 21.66 -6.91 -13.63
C HIS A 399 21.65 -8.13 -14.56
N GLU A 400 21.12 -9.26 -14.13
CA GLU A 400 20.93 -10.41 -15.02
C GLU A 400 19.92 -10.08 -16.13
N LEU A 401 18.79 -9.45 -15.79
CA LEU A 401 17.81 -9.00 -16.78
C LEU A 401 18.43 -8.00 -17.77
N LYS A 402 19.27 -7.06 -17.29
CA LYS A 402 20.04 -6.14 -18.15
C LYS A 402 20.96 -6.92 -19.09
N ASP A 403 21.80 -7.80 -18.56
CA ASP A 403 22.76 -8.57 -19.36
C ASP A 403 22.04 -9.49 -20.37
N CYS A 404 20.90 -10.07 -19.99
CA CYS A 404 20.05 -10.86 -20.87
C CYS A 404 19.41 -10.01 -21.97
N TYR A 405 18.98 -8.79 -21.67
CA TYR A 405 18.43 -7.86 -22.66
C TYR A 405 19.52 -7.43 -23.67
N GLU A 406 20.72 -7.09 -23.21
CA GLU A 406 21.85 -6.69 -24.07
C GLU A 406 22.29 -7.80 -25.02
N LYS A 407 22.23 -9.06 -24.55
CA LYS A 407 22.54 -10.27 -25.34
C LYS A 407 21.39 -10.72 -26.25
N HIS A 408 20.17 -10.24 -26.04
CA HIS A 408 19.04 -10.59 -26.90
C HIS A 408 19.23 -10.00 -28.31
N ASP A 409 18.95 -10.77 -29.35
CA ASP A 409 18.99 -10.29 -30.72
C ASP A 409 17.71 -9.50 -31.02
N SER A 410 17.84 -8.18 -31.17
CA SER A 410 16.78 -7.29 -31.62
C SER A 410 17.37 -6.36 -32.69
N LEU A 411 16.60 -6.10 -33.74
CA LEU A 411 16.99 -5.26 -34.89
C LEU A 411 17.28 -3.81 -34.49
N PHE A 412 16.73 -3.34 -33.36
CA PHE A 412 16.96 -2.02 -32.78
C PHE A 412 17.25 -2.17 -31.29
N LYS A 413 18.54 -2.14 -30.90
CA LYS A 413 18.93 -2.22 -29.49
C LYS A 413 18.91 -0.83 -28.87
N LEU A 414 18.02 -0.62 -27.90
CA LEU A 414 18.05 0.55 -27.03
C LEU A 414 19.20 0.39 -26.02
N GLU A 415 19.94 1.47 -25.73
CA GLU A 415 20.88 1.47 -24.61
C GLU A 415 20.11 1.41 -23.29
N VAL A 416 20.36 0.40 -22.46
CA VAL A 416 19.60 0.15 -21.23
C VAL A 416 20.50 0.21 -20.01
N THR A 417 20.08 1.00 -19.03
CA THR A 417 20.74 1.11 -17.74
C THR A 417 20.07 0.20 -16.71
N VAL A 418 20.75 -0.04 -15.59
CA VAL A 418 20.17 -0.77 -14.44
C VAL A 418 18.89 -0.07 -13.95
N THR A 419 18.89 1.27 -13.94
CA THR A 419 17.72 2.08 -13.53
C THR A 419 16.52 1.90 -14.47
N ASP A 420 16.74 1.64 -15.76
CA ASP A 420 15.64 1.39 -16.69
C ASP A 420 14.97 0.02 -16.43
N ILE A 421 15.75 -0.99 -16.06
CA ILE A 421 15.23 -2.31 -15.67
C ILE A 421 14.46 -2.21 -14.34
N GLU A 422 14.99 -1.48 -13.35
CA GLU A 422 14.29 -1.21 -12.09
C GLU A 422 12.95 -0.51 -12.33
N ASP A 423 12.93 0.47 -13.23
CA ASP A 423 11.73 1.20 -13.60
C ASP A 423 10.69 0.32 -14.30
N ALA A 424 11.13 -0.57 -15.19
CA ALA A 424 10.26 -1.54 -15.85
C ALA A 424 9.70 -2.58 -14.85
N LEU A 425 10.51 -3.08 -13.91
CA LEU A 425 10.06 -4.01 -12.85
C LEU A 425 9.06 -3.35 -11.90
N PHE A 426 9.34 -2.11 -11.48
CA PHE A 426 8.42 -1.34 -10.65
C PHE A 426 7.09 -1.11 -11.37
N TYR A 427 7.13 -0.81 -12.67
CA TYR A 427 5.94 -0.67 -13.49
C TYR A 427 5.15 -1.97 -13.61
N LEU A 428 5.80 -3.10 -13.95
CA LEU A 428 5.20 -4.43 -14.04
C LEU A 428 4.51 -4.86 -12.74
N SER A 429 5.11 -4.55 -11.59
CA SER A 429 4.50 -4.79 -10.27
C SER A 429 3.26 -3.93 -10.03
N ARG A 430 3.29 -2.65 -10.43
CA ARG A 430 2.18 -1.71 -10.23
C ARG A 430 0.96 -1.99 -11.09
N ILE A 431 1.17 -2.46 -12.32
CA ILE A 431 0.08 -2.87 -13.22
C ILE A 431 -0.37 -4.31 -12.96
N GLU A 432 0.22 -4.99 -11.98
CA GLU A 432 -0.08 -6.36 -11.58
C GLU A 432 0.14 -7.39 -12.72
N ALA A 433 1.00 -7.07 -13.69
CA ALA A 433 1.35 -7.99 -14.79
C ALA A 433 2.21 -9.16 -14.30
N ILE A 434 3.06 -8.92 -13.29
CA ILE A 434 3.83 -9.93 -12.58
C ILE A 434 3.76 -9.63 -11.08
N LYS A 435 3.52 -10.66 -10.27
CA LYS A 435 3.69 -10.53 -8.82
C LYS A 435 5.15 -10.76 -8.49
N ILE A 436 5.88 -9.66 -8.36
CA ILE A 436 7.24 -9.68 -7.83
C ILE A 436 7.11 -9.68 -6.30
N GLU A 437 7.58 -10.71 -5.62
CA GLU A 437 7.91 -10.62 -4.21
C GLU A 437 9.41 -10.87 -4.00
N GLY A 438 9.89 -10.71 -2.77
CA GLY A 438 11.28 -10.31 -2.58
C GLY A 438 11.40 -8.80 -2.83
N GLY A 439 12.03 -8.00 -1.98
CA GLY A 439 12.99 -8.36 -0.97
C GLY A 439 12.59 -7.95 0.45
N PHE A 440 13.34 -8.51 1.39
CA PHE A 440 13.45 -8.03 2.75
C PHE A 440 13.70 -6.50 2.77
N LEU A 441 12.68 -5.68 3.02
CA LEU A 441 12.81 -4.23 2.90
C LEU A 441 12.96 -3.60 4.30
N VAL A 442 14.17 -3.17 4.63
CA VAL A 442 14.38 -2.32 5.82
C VAL A 442 14.13 -0.88 5.42
N ILE A 443 12.89 -0.42 5.64
CA ILE A 443 12.49 0.96 5.33
C ILE A 443 12.49 1.84 6.56
N TYR A 444 12.51 3.14 6.30
CA TYR A 444 12.21 4.15 7.29
C TYR A 444 11.22 5.15 6.68
N ASN A 445 9.98 5.10 7.17
CA ASN A 445 8.89 5.93 6.69
C ASN A 445 8.89 7.24 7.46
N LYS A 446 9.43 8.30 6.85
CA LYS A 446 9.43 9.64 7.43
C LYS A 446 8.14 10.36 7.07
N LEU A 447 7.49 10.93 8.09
CA LEU A 447 6.53 12.02 7.92
C LEU A 447 7.33 13.31 7.79
N SER A 448 7.24 13.93 6.62
CA SER A 448 7.82 15.27 6.41
C SER A 448 6.86 16.30 6.98
N ILE A 449 7.31 17.09 7.95
CA ILE A 449 6.49 18.09 8.64
C ILE A 449 7.20 19.44 8.56
N ASP A 450 6.51 20.42 8.01
CA ASP A 450 6.89 21.83 8.02
C ASP A 450 6.07 22.54 9.11
N ARG A 451 6.74 23.06 10.13
CA ARG A 451 6.08 23.86 11.16
C ARG A 451 5.80 25.26 10.61
N LEU A 452 4.55 25.72 10.78
CA LEU A 452 4.13 27.06 10.37
C LEU A 452 4.09 28.02 11.56
N GLU A 453 3.67 27.54 12.72
CA GLU A 453 3.54 28.37 13.94
C GLU A 453 4.88 28.49 14.68
N GLU A 454 5.58 29.62 14.55
CA GLU A 454 6.90 29.85 15.16
C GLU A 454 6.84 30.10 16.67
N ASN A 455 5.71 30.55 17.20
CA ASN A 455 5.60 30.90 18.62
C ASN A 455 5.48 29.64 19.50
N ASN A 456 6.56 29.35 20.23
CA ASN A 456 6.64 28.19 21.11
C ASN A 456 5.63 28.19 22.28
N LYS A 457 5.04 29.35 22.63
CA LYS A 457 4.03 29.46 23.69
C LYS A 457 2.64 29.05 23.23
N VAL A 458 2.37 29.00 21.93
CA VAL A 458 1.05 28.63 21.40
C VAL A 458 0.78 27.15 21.68
N GLN A 459 -0.43 26.90 22.17
CA GLN A 459 -0.97 25.56 22.44
C GLN A 459 -2.22 25.37 21.60
N TYR A 460 -2.44 24.14 21.14
CA TYR A 460 -3.67 23.74 20.49
C TYR A 460 -4.86 23.97 21.44
N LYS A 461 -5.80 24.81 21.04
CA LYS A 461 -6.91 25.28 21.88
C LYS A 461 -8.16 24.42 21.71
N LYS A 462 -9.15 24.66 22.56
CA LYS A 462 -10.48 24.04 22.43
C LYS A 462 -11.18 24.52 21.15
N ASP A 463 -11.00 25.79 20.78
CA ASP A 463 -11.58 26.36 19.55
C ASP A 463 -11.03 25.63 18.30
N ASP A 464 -9.73 25.31 18.29
CA ASP A 464 -9.09 24.55 17.19
C ASP A 464 -9.62 23.11 17.08
N TYR A 465 -10.20 22.57 18.15
CA TYR A 465 -10.73 21.21 18.24
C TYR A 465 -12.20 21.12 17.80
N GLN A 466 -12.91 22.25 17.68
CA GLN A 466 -14.36 22.27 17.43
C GLN A 466 -14.76 21.44 16.21
N GLN A 467 -14.04 21.57 15.10
CA GLN A 467 -14.34 20.82 13.88
C GLN A 467 -14.20 19.30 14.07
N LEU A 468 -13.21 18.87 14.86
CA LEU A 468 -13.01 17.45 15.17
C LEU A 468 -14.07 16.95 16.18
N GLU A 469 -14.49 17.82 17.10
CA GLU A 469 -15.61 17.55 18.02
C GLU A 469 -16.93 17.36 17.26
N GLU A 470 -17.23 18.22 16.30
CA GLU A 470 -18.40 18.12 15.42
C GLU A 470 -18.36 16.81 14.59
N PHE A 471 -17.19 16.42 14.09
CA PHE A 471 -17.01 15.13 13.42
C PHE A 471 -17.36 13.95 14.35
N TYR A 472 -16.88 13.95 15.59
CA TYR A 472 -17.20 12.90 16.55
C TYR A 472 -18.67 12.90 16.98
N GLN A 473 -19.28 14.08 17.15
CA GLN A 473 -20.71 14.24 17.43
C GLN A 473 -21.56 13.68 16.28
N SER A 474 -21.22 14.02 15.04
CA SER A 474 -21.88 13.50 13.84
C SER A 474 -21.77 11.97 13.76
N LYS A 475 -20.59 11.40 14.04
CA LYS A 475 -20.41 9.95 14.09
C LYS A 475 -21.24 9.28 15.19
N MET A 476 -21.34 9.88 16.39
CA MET A 476 -22.23 9.36 17.45
C MET A 476 -23.70 9.41 17.04
N ALA A 477 -24.14 10.52 16.43
CA ALA A 477 -25.51 10.66 15.94
C ALA A 477 -25.82 9.62 14.84
N GLN A 478 -24.89 9.36 13.93
CA GLN A 478 -25.03 8.30 12.93
C GLN A 478 -25.21 6.92 13.56
N ILE A 479 -24.44 6.58 14.60
CA ILE A 479 -24.60 5.30 15.31
C ILE A 479 -25.99 5.20 15.95
N HIS A 480 -26.50 6.29 16.54
CA HIS A 480 -27.86 6.33 17.10
C HIS A 480 -28.93 6.14 16.04
N ILE A 481 -28.84 6.88 14.92
CA ILE A 481 -29.83 6.82 13.83
C ILE A 481 -29.92 5.42 13.22
N VAL A 482 -28.81 4.68 13.12
CA VAL A 482 -28.84 3.31 12.59
C VAL A 482 -29.44 2.34 13.61
N GLY A 483 -29.35 2.65 14.92
CA GLY A 483 -29.89 1.83 15.99
C GLY A 483 -31.37 2.03 16.29
N GLU A 484 -31.95 3.17 15.89
CA GLU A 484 -33.40 3.46 15.91
C GLU A 484 -34.10 2.88 14.69
#